data_AF-A0A5C8T091-F1
#
_entry.id   AF-A0A5C8T091-F1
#
_cell.length_a   1.000
_cell.length_b   1.000
_cell.length_c   1.000
_cell.angle_alpha   90.00
_cell.angle_beta   90.00
_cell.angle_gamma   90.00
#
_symmetry.space_group_name_H-M   'P 1'
#
loop_
_entity.id
_entity.type
_entity.pdbx_description
1 polymer ?
#
loop_
_entity_poly.entity_id
_entity_poly.type
_entity_poly.pdbx_seq_one_letter_code
_entity_poly.pdbx_strand_id
1 'polypeptide(L)'
;PGAVARELCLSWDDLRALGRDPAVTFGAHTRSHPMLAKHGIEAVAREVGEGRERLAAELARPVRHLSYPVGDPTSAGAREFGLARDLGFETAVTTRPGHLFPDHAGHLHALPRVSVNGCHQSRAALSGLLSGVPFLAWNRGRRLNVA
;
A
#
# COMPACT_ATOMS: atom_id res chain seq x y z
N PRO A 1 2.12 26.61 6.90
CA PRO A 1 1.79 25.32 6.22
C PRO A 1 2.43 24.13 6.94
N GLY A 2 1.70 23.02 7.10
CA GLY A 2 2.25 21.74 7.62
C GLY A 2 2.24 21.53 9.14
N ALA A 3 1.58 22.39 9.93
CA ALA A 3 1.49 22.21 11.39
C ALA A 3 0.80 20.90 11.78
N VAL A 4 -0.36 20.62 11.17
CA VAL A 4 -1.12 19.37 11.37
C VAL A 4 -0.29 18.13 11.02
N ALA A 5 0.48 18.18 9.93
CA ALA A 5 1.35 17.07 9.55
C ALA A 5 2.48 16.85 10.58
N ARG A 6 3.07 17.92 11.12
CA ARG A 6 4.08 17.81 12.19
C ARG A 6 3.50 17.26 13.49
N GLU A 7 2.24 17.50 13.76
CA GLU A 7 1.55 17.01 14.96
C GLU A 7 1.10 15.54 14.82
N LEU A 8 0.60 15.15 13.65
CA LEU A 8 -0.08 13.86 13.46
C LEU A 8 0.78 12.79 12.77
N CYS A 9 1.86 13.17 12.09
CA CYS A 9 2.72 12.22 11.38
C CYS A 9 4.03 12.00 12.14
N LEU A 10 4.58 10.79 12.00
CA LEU A 10 5.90 10.45 12.52
C LEU A 10 6.97 11.36 11.92
N SER A 11 7.85 11.89 12.78
CA SER A 11 9.04 12.60 12.36
C SER A 11 10.12 11.65 11.82
N TRP A 12 11.17 12.19 11.20
CA TRP A 12 12.31 11.37 10.78
C TRP A 12 13.01 10.68 11.97
N ASP A 13 13.06 11.34 13.13
CA ASP A 13 13.65 10.73 14.32
C ASP A 13 12.79 9.58 14.86
N ASP A 14 11.46 9.72 14.81
CA ASP A 14 10.54 8.63 15.16
C ASP A 14 10.70 7.43 14.21
N LEU A 15 10.80 7.70 12.90
CA LEU A 15 11.00 6.65 11.90
C LEU A 15 12.35 5.93 12.09
N ARG A 16 13.44 6.67 12.36
CA ARG A 16 14.74 6.07 12.68
C ARG A 16 14.71 5.27 13.97
N ALA A 17 13.99 5.75 14.99
CA ALA A 17 13.82 5.03 16.26
C ALA A 17 13.06 3.72 16.07
N LEU A 18 11.93 3.75 15.36
CA LEU A 18 11.17 2.54 14.97
C LEU A 18 12.01 1.59 14.11
N GLY A 19 12.85 2.14 13.23
CA GLY A 19 13.69 1.35 12.34
C GLY A 19 14.84 0.59 13.01
N ARG A 20 15.07 0.80 14.31
CA ARG A 20 15.96 -0.03 15.13
C ARG A 20 15.37 -1.41 15.43
N ASP A 21 14.04 -1.54 15.39
CA ASP A 21 13.37 -2.82 15.60
C ASP A 21 13.38 -3.64 14.27
N PRO A 22 13.95 -4.85 14.27
CA PRO A 22 13.97 -5.71 13.08
C PRO A 22 12.57 -6.17 12.63
N ALA A 23 11.55 -6.14 13.50
CA ALA A 23 10.17 -6.47 13.16
C ALA A 23 9.48 -5.36 12.33
N VAL A 24 10.05 -4.15 12.31
CA VAL A 24 9.49 -3.03 11.55
C VAL A 24 10.04 -3.03 10.12
N THR A 25 9.11 -3.04 9.16
CA THR A 25 9.39 -2.88 7.72
C THR A 25 8.73 -1.60 7.21
N PHE A 26 9.49 -0.82 6.44
CA PHE A 26 8.99 0.42 5.83
C PHE A 26 8.68 0.21 4.35
N GLY A 27 7.45 0.56 3.97
CA GLY A 27 7.01 0.62 2.58
C GLY A 27 6.84 2.08 2.13
N ALA A 28 7.02 2.33 0.83
CA ALA A 28 6.74 3.62 0.23
C ALA A 28 5.22 3.87 0.18
N HIS A 29 4.83 5.14 0.30
CA HIS A 29 3.44 5.57 0.13
C HIS A 29 3.33 6.86 -0.68
N THR A 30 4.18 6.98 -1.72
CA THR A 30 4.40 8.20 -2.52
C THR A 30 4.95 9.36 -1.69
N ARG A 31 5.16 10.52 -2.34
CA ARG A 31 5.70 11.71 -1.68
C ARG A 31 4.60 12.62 -1.12
N SER A 32 3.49 12.78 -1.85
CA SER A 32 2.42 13.72 -1.50
C SER A 32 1.02 13.10 -1.43
N HIS A 33 0.91 11.77 -1.48
CA HIS A 33 -0.36 11.03 -1.41
C HIS A 33 -1.37 11.38 -2.54
N PRO A 34 -0.98 11.53 -3.82
CA PRO A 34 -1.94 11.75 -4.89
C PRO A 34 -2.64 10.45 -5.31
N MET A 35 -3.88 10.56 -5.78
CA MET A 35 -4.55 9.46 -6.50
C MET A 35 -3.87 9.28 -7.86
N LEU A 36 -2.89 8.38 -7.95
CA LEU A 36 -1.95 8.26 -9.07
C LEU A 36 -2.61 8.16 -10.45
N ALA A 37 -3.72 7.42 -10.56
CA ALA A 37 -4.50 7.29 -11.81
C ALA A 37 -5.00 8.63 -12.37
N LYS A 38 -5.08 9.69 -11.55
CA LYS A 38 -5.51 11.04 -11.95
C LYS A 38 -4.38 11.92 -12.49
N HIS A 39 -3.15 11.41 -12.54
CA HIS A 39 -1.97 12.16 -12.97
C HIS A 39 -1.29 11.51 -14.17
N GLY A 40 -0.47 12.30 -14.87
CA GLY A 40 0.36 11.81 -15.98
C GLY A 40 1.50 10.92 -15.48
N ILE A 41 1.95 9.99 -16.33
CA ILE A 41 2.89 8.92 -15.93
C ILE A 41 4.23 9.46 -15.39
N GLU A 42 4.74 10.56 -15.93
CA GLU A 42 5.99 11.18 -15.44
C GLU A 42 5.84 11.71 -14.01
N ALA A 43 4.70 12.34 -13.70
CA ALA A 43 4.41 12.82 -12.35
C ALA A 43 4.25 11.67 -11.36
N VAL A 44 3.61 10.58 -11.79
CA VAL A 44 3.46 9.35 -11.00
C VAL A 44 4.83 8.71 -10.73
N ALA A 45 5.68 8.57 -11.76
CA ALA A 45 7.03 8.02 -11.64
C ALA A 45 7.86 8.82 -10.63
N ARG A 46 7.79 10.15 -10.69
CA ARG A 46 8.47 11.03 -9.73
C ARG A 46 7.91 10.87 -8.32
N GLU A 47 6.59 10.88 -8.14
CA GLU A 47 5.94 10.74 -6.83
C GLU A 47 6.29 9.41 -6.14
N VAL A 48 6.35 8.33 -6.90
CA VAL A 48 6.67 7.00 -6.37
C VAL A 48 8.18 6.84 -6.17
N GLY A 49 8.99 7.20 -7.16
CA GLY A 49 10.45 7.05 -7.14
C GLY A 49 11.12 7.90 -6.07
N GLU A 50 10.87 9.21 -6.07
CA GLU A 50 11.48 10.13 -5.09
C GLU A 50 11.01 9.80 -3.66
N GLY A 51 9.75 9.41 -3.48
CA GLY A 51 9.22 8.99 -2.18
C GLY A 51 9.97 7.77 -1.62
N ARG A 52 10.26 6.79 -2.48
CA ARG A 52 11.05 5.60 -2.11
C ARG A 52 12.49 5.98 -1.78
N GLU A 53 13.15 6.76 -2.64
CA GLU A 53 14.55 7.15 -2.49
C GLU A 53 14.77 7.97 -1.22
N ARG A 54 13.88 8.94 -0.96
CA ARG A 54 13.94 9.75 0.25
C ARG A 54 13.81 8.89 1.50
N LEU A 55 12.85 7.97 1.54
CA LEU A 55 12.63 7.09 2.68
C LEU A 55 13.83 6.14 2.89
N ALA A 56 14.38 5.58 1.80
CA ALA A 56 15.54 4.71 1.86
C ALA A 56 16.79 5.43 2.38
N ALA A 57 17.01 6.67 1.94
CA ALA A 57 18.12 7.50 2.39
C ALA A 57 18.02 7.83 3.89
N GLU A 58 16.83 8.19 4.37
CA GLU A 58 16.61 8.57 5.78
C GLU A 58 16.73 7.38 6.75
N LEU A 59 16.41 6.18 6.28
CA LEU A 59 16.44 4.95 7.08
C LEU A 59 17.71 4.11 6.88
N ALA A 60 18.54 4.45 5.89
CA ALA A 60 19.69 3.65 5.44
C ALA A 60 19.34 2.17 5.19
N ARG A 61 18.13 1.90 4.67
CA ARG A 61 17.57 0.57 4.44
C ARG A 61 16.79 0.52 3.12
N PRO A 62 16.74 -0.63 2.43
CA PRO A 62 15.98 -0.76 1.19
C PRO A 62 14.48 -0.66 1.47
N VAL A 63 13.77 0.12 0.63
CA VAL A 63 12.30 0.22 0.64
C VAL A 63 11.77 -0.60 -0.53
N ARG A 64 11.21 -1.77 -0.21
CA ARG A 64 10.87 -2.81 -1.20
C ARG A 64 9.41 -2.85 -1.60
N HIS A 65 8.53 -2.29 -0.78
CA HIS A 65 7.08 -2.40 -0.93
C HIS A 65 6.44 -1.04 -1.16
N LEU A 66 5.33 -1.00 -1.90
CA LEU A 66 4.54 0.19 -2.15
C LEU A 66 3.10 0.01 -1.65
N SER A 67 2.53 1.04 -1.05
CA SER A 67 1.09 1.17 -0.84
C SER A 67 0.56 2.28 -1.74
N TYR A 68 -0.47 2.04 -2.53
CA TYR A 68 -1.06 3.09 -3.38
C TYR A 68 -1.93 4.04 -2.54
N PRO A 69 -1.78 5.37 -2.66
CA PRO A 69 -2.67 6.34 -2.01
C PRO A 69 -4.13 6.12 -2.39
N VAL A 70 -5.02 6.08 -1.40
CA VAL A 70 -6.44 5.70 -1.51
C VAL A 70 -6.65 4.22 -1.93
N GLY A 71 -5.95 3.74 -2.96
CA GLY A 71 -5.81 2.33 -3.33
C GLY A 71 -7.02 1.66 -3.96
N ASP A 72 -8.12 2.39 -4.18
CA ASP A 72 -9.31 1.89 -4.86
C ASP A 72 -9.11 1.81 -6.39
N PRO A 73 -10.03 1.18 -7.16
CA PRO A 73 -9.90 1.05 -8.61
C PRO A 73 -9.81 2.36 -9.41
N THR A 74 -10.20 3.50 -8.82
CA THR A 74 -10.12 4.83 -9.44
C THR A 74 -8.82 5.56 -9.13
N SER A 75 -7.98 5.01 -8.24
CA SER A 75 -6.75 5.64 -7.75
C SER A 75 -5.47 4.98 -8.27
N ALA A 76 -5.52 3.69 -8.61
CA ALA A 76 -4.43 2.94 -9.22
C ALA A 76 -4.98 1.73 -10.00
N GLY A 77 -4.42 1.50 -11.20
CA GLY A 77 -4.74 0.35 -12.03
C GLY A 77 -3.51 -0.20 -12.75
N ALA A 78 -3.75 -0.96 -13.83
CA ALA A 78 -2.70 -1.64 -14.59
C ALA A 78 -1.48 -0.75 -14.95
N ARG A 79 -1.69 0.53 -15.25
CA ARG A 79 -0.62 1.50 -15.53
C ARG A 79 0.31 1.70 -14.33
N GLU A 80 -0.25 1.96 -13.14
CA GLU A 80 0.52 2.13 -11.91
C GLU A 80 1.16 0.83 -11.45
N PHE A 81 0.48 -0.30 -11.65
CA PHE A 81 1.00 -1.62 -11.30
C PHE A 81 2.24 -1.96 -12.15
N GLY A 82 2.18 -1.67 -13.45
CA GLY A 82 3.33 -1.78 -14.35
C GLY A 82 4.48 -0.87 -13.93
N LEU A 83 4.19 0.40 -13.63
CA LEU A 83 5.20 1.34 -13.15
C LEU A 83 5.87 0.88 -11.84
N ALA A 84 5.10 0.35 -10.88
CA ALA A 84 5.66 -0.15 -9.62
C ALA A 84 6.63 -1.33 -9.86
N ARG A 85 6.31 -2.21 -10.80
CA ARG A 85 7.22 -3.28 -11.26
C ARG A 85 8.46 -2.69 -11.91
N ASP A 86 8.30 -1.77 -12.85
CA ASP A 86 9.40 -1.22 -13.63
C ASP A 86 10.36 -0.37 -12.77
N LEU A 87 9.86 0.26 -11.70
CA LEU A 87 10.66 0.92 -10.69
C LEU A 87 11.38 -0.06 -9.75
N GLY A 88 11.06 -1.36 -9.78
CA GLY A 88 11.73 -2.39 -9.00
C GLY A 88 11.17 -2.62 -7.59
N PHE A 89 9.90 -2.31 -7.33
CA PHE A 89 9.24 -2.77 -6.11
C PHE A 89 9.04 -4.28 -6.14
N GLU A 90 9.18 -4.95 -5.00
CA GLU A 90 8.94 -6.39 -4.87
C GLU A 90 7.43 -6.68 -4.81
N THR A 91 6.68 -5.83 -4.10
CA THR A 91 5.21 -5.92 -4.03
C THR A 91 4.58 -4.54 -3.93
N ALA A 92 3.31 -4.45 -4.31
CA ALA A 92 2.49 -3.27 -4.06
C ALA A 92 1.05 -3.63 -3.69
N VAL A 93 0.48 -2.88 -2.74
CA VAL A 93 -0.82 -3.17 -2.14
C VAL A 93 -1.85 -2.09 -2.46
N THR A 94 -3.08 -2.53 -2.71
CA THR A 94 -4.26 -1.70 -2.97
C THR A 94 -5.16 -1.63 -1.72
N THR A 95 -6.31 -0.96 -1.79
CA THR A 95 -7.39 -1.10 -0.78
C THR A 95 -8.54 -1.97 -1.30
N ARG A 96 -8.35 -2.64 -2.45
CA ARG A 96 -9.34 -3.54 -3.01
C ARG A 96 -9.58 -4.69 -2.02
N PRO A 97 -10.83 -4.90 -1.59
CA PRO A 97 -11.13 -5.86 -0.53
C PRO A 97 -10.90 -7.29 -1.01
N GLY A 98 -10.08 -8.06 -0.29
CA GLY A 98 -9.74 -9.41 -0.70
C GLY A 98 -8.68 -10.07 0.17
N HIS A 99 -8.46 -11.36 -0.10
CA HIS A 99 -7.43 -12.19 0.49
C HIS A 99 -6.41 -12.60 -0.57
N LEU A 100 -5.25 -13.06 -0.10
CA LEU A 100 -4.22 -13.61 -0.98
C LEU A 100 -4.55 -15.06 -1.35
N PHE A 101 -4.32 -15.37 -2.63
CA PHE A 101 -4.48 -16.68 -3.24
C PHE A 101 -3.24 -16.96 -4.11
N PRO A 102 -2.87 -18.23 -4.39
CA PRO A 102 -1.69 -18.57 -5.18
C PRO A 102 -1.56 -17.80 -6.50
N ASP A 103 -2.69 -17.57 -7.19
CA ASP A 103 -2.73 -16.87 -8.47
C ASP A 103 -2.25 -15.40 -8.38
N HIS A 104 -2.24 -14.79 -7.19
CA HIS A 104 -1.66 -13.45 -6.98
C HIS A 104 -0.14 -13.42 -7.19
N ALA A 105 0.54 -14.56 -7.27
CA ALA A 105 1.96 -14.62 -7.65
C ALA A 105 2.23 -13.99 -9.03
N GLY A 106 1.23 -13.98 -9.93
CA GLY A 106 1.30 -13.25 -11.21
C GLY A 106 0.99 -11.76 -11.12
N HIS A 107 0.64 -11.24 -9.94
CA HIS A 107 0.09 -9.90 -9.73
C HIS A 107 0.63 -9.22 -8.45
N LEU A 108 1.93 -9.37 -8.17
CA LEU A 108 2.58 -8.86 -6.95
C LEU A 108 2.44 -7.35 -6.72
N HIS A 109 2.14 -6.58 -7.77
CA HIS A 109 1.95 -5.13 -7.71
C HIS A 109 0.50 -4.68 -7.62
N ALA A 110 -0.44 -5.62 -7.43
CA ALA A 110 -1.88 -5.37 -7.34
C ALA A 110 -2.53 -6.12 -6.16
N LEU A 111 -1.79 -6.32 -5.06
CA LEU A 111 -2.24 -7.16 -3.96
C LEU A 111 -3.43 -6.54 -3.21
N PRO A 112 -4.46 -7.34 -2.84
CA PRO A 112 -5.60 -6.87 -2.05
C PRO A 112 -5.23 -6.70 -0.58
N ARG A 113 -6.11 -6.04 0.19
CA ARG A 113 -5.99 -5.94 1.64
C ARG A 113 -7.32 -6.22 2.35
N VAL A 114 -7.20 -6.66 3.59
CA VAL A 114 -8.29 -6.72 4.57
C VAL A 114 -8.24 -5.44 5.41
N SER A 115 -9.29 -4.63 5.33
CA SER A 115 -9.35 -3.35 6.07
C SER A 115 -9.83 -3.56 7.50
N VAL A 116 -9.01 -3.13 8.47
CA VAL A 116 -9.37 -3.04 9.89
C VAL A 116 -9.56 -1.56 10.22
N ASN A 117 -10.74 -1.03 9.87
CA ASN A 117 -11.01 0.42 9.77
C ASN A 117 -11.66 1.05 11.01
N GLY A 118 -11.79 0.33 12.12
CA GLY A 118 -12.47 0.84 13.31
C GLY A 118 -13.98 0.55 13.37
N CYS A 119 -14.64 0.13 12.28
CA CYS A 119 -16.08 -0.20 12.30
C CYS A 119 -16.37 -1.60 12.87
N HIS A 120 -15.36 -2.48 12.91
CA HIS A 120 -15.50 -3.89 13.28
C HIS A 120 -14.48 -4.27 14.37
N GLN A 121 -14.73 -3.85 15.61
CA GLN A 121 -13.75 -3.89 16.72
C GLN A 121 -13.91 -5.05 17.70
N SER A 122 -14.73 -6.06 17.37
CA SER A 122 -14.83 -7.28 18.18
C SER A 122 -13.91 -8.37 17.63
N ARG A 123 -13.43 -9.25 18.52
CA ARG A 123 -12.66 -10.45 18.13
C ARG A 123 -13.42 -11.32 17.11
N ALA A 124 -14.73 -11.44 17.30
CA ALA A 124 -15.59 -12.19 16.38
C ALA A 124 -15.63 -11.53 14.99
N ALA A 125 -15.76 -10.20 14.92
CA ALA A 125 -15.76 -9.49 13.65
C ALA A 125 -14.41 -9.57 12.94
N LEU A 126 -13.30 -9.40 13.67
CA LEU A 126 -11.95 -9.58 13.11
C LEU A 126 -11.73 -11.01 12.61
N SER A 127 -12.14 -12.02 13.38
CA SER A 127 -12.10 -13.44 12.96
C SER A 127 -12.90 -13.66 11.67
N GLY A 128 -14.10 -13.06 11.58
CA GLY A 128 -14.90 -13.06 10.36
C GLY A 128 -14.18 -12.45 9.15
N LEU A 129 -13.55 -11.29 9.31
CA LEU A 129 -12.77 -10.65 8.25
C LEU A 129 -11.56 -11.51 7.82
N LEU A 130 -10.84 -12.08 8.78
CA LEU A 130 -9.66 -12.92 8.52
C LEU A 130 -10.01 -14.29 7.94
N SER A 131 -11.26 -14.77 8.08
CA SER A 131 -11.71 -16.02 7.45
C SER A 131 -11.77 -15.96 5.91
N GLY A 132 -11.81 -14.76 5.34
CA GLY A 132 -11.96 -14.55 3.90
C GLY A 132 -13.38 -14.75 3.35
N VAL A 133 -14.30 -15.33 4.12
CA VAL A 133 -15.69 -15.56 3.71
C VAL A 133 -16.40 -14.27 3.29
N PRO A 134 -16.35 -13.16 4.06
CA PRO A 134 -17.04 -11.94 3.66
C PRO A 134 -16.52 -11.36 2.34
N PHE A 135 -15.21 -11.49 2.09
CA PHE A 135 -14.57 -10.95 0.90
C PHE A 135 -14.80 -11.80 -0.34
N LEU A 136 -14.84 -13.13 -0.19
CA LEU A 136 -15.29 -14.02 -1.27
C LEU A 136 -16.74 -13.75 -1.65
N ALA A 137 -17.62 -13.54 -0.67
CA ALA A 137 -19.02 -13.15 -0.93
C ALA A 137 -19.10 -11.79 -1.63
N TRP A 138 -18.38 -10.78 -1.12
CA TRP A 138 -18.32 -9.43 -1.71
C TRP A 138 -17.86 -9.47 -3.18
N ASN A 139 -16.84 -10.28 -3.48
CA ASN A 139 -16.29 -10.43 -4.82
C ASN A 139 -17.06 -11.44 -5.69
N ARG A 140 -18.24 -11.92 -5.25
CA ARG A 140 -19.07 -12.90 -5.96
C ARG A 140 -18.30 -14.18 -6.33
N GLY A 141 -17.48 -14.67 -5.42
CA GLY A 141 -16.61 -15.84 -5.59
C GLY A 141 -15.33 -15.58 -6.38
N ARG A 142 -15.13 -14.38 -6.95
CA ARG A 142 -13.87 -14.05 -7.64
C ARG A 142 -12.75 -13.90 -6.63
N ARG A 143 -11.65 -14.60 -6.89
CA ARG A 143 -10.43 -14.55 -6.06
C ARG A 143 -9.50 -13.41 -6.44
N LEU A 144 -9.48 -13.04 -7.71
CA LEU A 144 -8.62 -11.98 -8.25
C LEU A 144 -9.42 -10.72 -8.56
N ASN A 145 -8.93 -9.59 -8.06
CA ASN A 145 -9.40 -8.24 -8.38
C ASN A 145 -8.18 -7.35 -8.66
N VAL A 146 -7.54 -7.59 -9.81
CA VAL A 146 -6.23 -7.05 -10.18
C VAL A 146 -6.28 -6.11 -11.41
N ALA A 147 -7.49 -5.76 -11.85
CA ALA A 147 -7.75 -4.92 -13.04
C ALA A 147 -7.79 -3.43 -12.69
#